data_AF-A0A3P6D7P4-F1
#
_entry.id   AF-A0A3P6D7P4-F1
#
_cell.length_a   1.000
_cell.length_b   1.000
_cell.length_c   1.000
_cell.angle_alpha   90.00
_cell.angle_beta   90.00
_cell.angle_gamma   90.00
#
_symmetry.space_group_name_H-M   'P 1'
#
loop_
_entity.id
_entity.type
_entity.pdbx_description
1 polymer ?
#
loop_
_entity_poly.entity_id
_entity_poly.type
_entity_poly.pdbx_seq_one_letter_code
_entity_poly.pdbx_strand_id
1 'polypeptide(L)'
;MAEGANNGTRRPRPNLLITGTPGTGKSTTASALAEATNFRYICVGDLVKEKTLHDGWDDQFECHVINEDLVCDELEDIMEGGGVIVDYHGCDFFPERWFDRVVVLQTENSVLYDRLTKRGYSGTKLANNIECEIFQVLLEEARDSYQEEIVIALQSDTIEDISDNVASEAMLAKTFLQRNVLVSRCLSSVTSSTLKVGDVLREARVYSSEDVKSYAEVSHDWNPLHFDQELARKAGFENRLVHGMLVSSMFPRIISSHFPGAVYVSQTLHFRSPVYVGDEILGLVQATALRETKNKYIVKFSTKCIKNHSELVVLDGEATAVLPSLELLQPSYNLMWVVRPQKSSKENHHPTNVVTISSSSPSSPLPSGQALKNGDAGEIVIRIVIPRSPNSTHLEIEGRNNSKLLANGSPVS
;
A
#
# COMPACT_ATOMS: atom_id res chain seq x y z
N MET A 1 -33.66 -29.40 -4.42
CA MET A 1 -32.64 -28.79 -3.54
C MET A 1 -31.72 -28.01 -4.44
N ALA A 2 -31.91 -26.70 -4.49
CA ALA A 2 -31.17 -25.79 -5.37
C ALA A 2 -30.10 -25.11 -4.50
N GLU A 3 -28.84 -25.37 -4.81
CA GLU A 3 -27.70 -24.60 -4.29
C GLU A 3 -27.72 -23.23 -4.97
N GLY A 4 -28.00 -22.19 -4.18
CA GLY A 4 -27.97 -20.81 -4.62
C GLY A 4 -26.52 -20.36 -4.84
N ALA A 5 -26.18 -20.08 -6.09
CA ALA A 5 -24.96 -19.37 -6.44
C ALA A 5 -24.94 -18.01 -5.74
N ASN A 6 -23.88 -17.74 -4.95
CA ASN A 6 -23.66 -16.50 -4.23
C ASN A 6 -23.41 -15.35 -5.23
N ASN A 7 -24.49 -14.73 -5.69
CA ASN A 7 -24.48 -13.56 -6.56
C ASN A 7 -24.23 -12.34 -5.66
N GLY A 8 -22.97 -12.13 -5.25
CA GLY A 8 -22.57 -11.10 -4.30
C GLY A 8 -23.22 -9.75 -4.62
N THR A 9 -23.97 -9.20 -3.67
CA THR A 9 -24.69 -7.94 -3.82
C THR A 9 -23.70 -6.80 -4.06
N ARG A 10 -23.58 -6.36 -5.32
CA ARG A 10 -22.67 -5.30 -5.77
C ARG A 10 -23.12 -3.93 -5.25
N ARG A 11 -22.82 -3.64 -3.99
CA ARG A 11 -23.06 -2.33 -3.37
C ARG A 11 -22.00 -1.29 -3.79
N PRO A 12 -22.38 -0.02 -4.00
CA PRO A 12 -21.48 1.02 -4.52
C PRO A 12 -20.46 1.53 -3.48
N ARG A 13 -20.75 1.38 -2.19
CA ARG A 13 -19.90 1.82 -1.06
C ARG A 13 -19.76 0.65 -0.08
N PRO A 14 -18.60 0.49 0.58
CA PRO A 14 -18.38 -0.66 1.44
C PRO A 14 -19.20 -0.53 2.72
N ASN A 15 -19.46 -1.68 3.32
CA ASN A 15 -19.88 -1.74 4.70
C ASN A 15 -18.74 -2.21 5.58
N LEU A 16 -18.60 -1.58 6.74
CA LEU A 16 -17.56 -1.86 7.70
C LEU A 16 -18.20 -2.29 9.02
N LEU A 17 -17.67 -3.35 9.61
CA LEU A 17 -17.95 -3.73 10.98
C LEU A 17 -16.80 -3.28 11.88
N ILE A 18 -17.09 -2.54 12.94
CA ILE A 18 -16.15 -2.22 14.01
C ILE A 18 -16.58 -3.02 15.24
N THR A 19 -15.80 -4.04 15.59
CA THR A 19 -16.04 -4.95 16.71
C THR A 19 -14.87 -4.98 17.69
N GLY A 20 -15.00 -5.76 18.76
CA GLY A 20 -14.04 -5.88 19.85
C GLY A 20 -14.68 -5.68 21.22
N THR A 21 -13.91 -5.94 22.26
CA THR A 21 -14.37 -5.91 23.65
C THR A 21 -14.98 -4.56 24.03
N PRO A 22 -16.04 -4.48 24.87
CA PRO A 22 -16.51 -3.21 25.41
C PRO A 22 -15.37 -2.39 26.03
N GLY A 23 -15.25 -1.12 25.66
CA GLY A 23 -14.19 -0.22 26.16
C GLY A 23 -12.99 -0.02 25.23
N THR A 24 -12.85 -0.80 24.17
CA THR A 24 -11.72 -0.69 23.21
C THR A 24 -11.79 0.53 22.30
N GLY A 25 -12.92 1.24 22.26
CA GLY A 25 -13.07 2.50 21.51
C GLY A 25 -13.88 2.40 20.21
N LYS A 26 -14.67 1.33 20.03
CA LYS A 26 -15.53 1.10 18.85
C LYS A 26 -16.35 2.32 18.46
N SER A 27 -17.18 2.83 19.38
CA SER A 27 -18.10 3.93 19.08
C SER A 27 -17.38 5.22 18.73
N THR A 28 -16.24 5.50 19.38
CA THR A 28 -15.40 6.66 19.07
C THR A 28 -14.78 6.54 17.68
N THR A 29 -14.23 5.37 17.36
CA THR A 29 -13.62 5.08 16.06
C THR A 29 -14.66 5.10 14.94
N ALA A 30 -15.80 4.43 15.14
CA ALA A 30 -16.89 4.35 14.18
C ALA A 30 -17.52 5.72 13.89
N SER A 31 -17.74 6.54 14.92
CA SER A 31 -18.24 7.92 14.76
C SER A 31 -17.26 8.78 13.97
N ALA A 32 -15.97 8.79 14.33
CA ALA A 32 -14.95 9.56 13.63
C ALA A 32 -14.77 9.08 12.18
N LEU A 33 -14.85 7.77 11.95
CA LEU A 33 -14.78 7.17 10.61
C LEU A 33 -16.00 7.56 9.77
N ALA A 34 -17.20 7.59 10.35
CA ALA A 34 -18.41 8.04 9.67
C ALA A 34 -18.33 9.50 9.25
N GLU A 35 -17.80 10.38 10.10
CA GLU A 35 -17.53 11.78 9.74
C GLU A 35 -16.51 11.88 8.59
N ALA A 36 -15.42 11.13 8.65
CA ALA A 36 -14.34 11.17 7.66
C ALA A 36 -14.75 10.60 6.28
N THR A 37 -15.72 9.70 6.24
CA THR A 37 -16.17 8.98 5.02
C THR A 37 -17.55 9.42 4.52
N ASN A 38 -18.32 10.14 5.35
CA ASN A 38 -19.73 10.44 5.13
C ASN A 38 -20.58 9.17 4.97
N PHE A 39 -20.26 8.12 5.73
CA PHE A 39 -21.01 6.87 5.79
C PHE A 39 -22.04 6.91 6.91
N ARG A 40 -23.06 6.06 6.79
CA ARG A 40 -24.09 5.92 7.82
C ARG A 40 -23.50 5.15 9.00
N TYR A 41 -23.43 5.76 10.17
CA TYR A 41 -23.07 5.08 11.40
C TYR A 41 -24.30 4.44 12.06
N ILE A 42 -24.15 3.20 12.53
CA ILE A 42 -25.15 2.46 13.29
C ILE A 42 -24.49 1.84 14.51
N CYS A 43 -24.90 2.28 15.70
CA CYS A 43 -24.61 1.60 16.96
C CYS A 43 -25.71 0.57 17.23
N VAL A 44 -25.39 -0.72 17.15
CA VAL A 44 -26.40 -1.79 17.31
C VAL A 44 -26.97 -1.78 18.72
N GLY A 45 -26.16 -1.48 19.73
CA GLY A 45 -26.62 -1.36 21.11
C GLY A 45 -27.66 -0.26 21.33
N ASP A 46 -27.59 0.85 20.58
CA ASP A 46 -28.57 1.93 20.64
C ASP A 46 -29.82 1.57 19.82
N LEU A 47 -29.63 0.96 18.64
CA LEU A 47 -30.73 0.50 17.78
C LEU A 47 -31.64 -0.51 18.51
N VAL A 48 -31.04 -1.48 19.20
CA VAL A 48 -31.77 -2.49 19.99
C VAL A 48 -32.65 -1.85 21.06
N LYS A 49 -32.15 -0.79 21.73
CA LYS A 49 -32.91 -0.07 22.75
C LYS A 49 -34.01 0.78 22.14
N GLU A 50 -33.71 1.53 21.08
CA GLU A 50 -34.66 2.45 20.44
C GLU A 50 -35.85 1.69 19.84
N LYS A 51 -35.58 0.55 19.21
CA LYS A 51 -36.59 -0.25 18.50
C LYS A 51 -37.09 -1.46 19.27
N THR A 52 -36.62 -1.65 20.50
CA THR A 52 -37.03 -2.78 21.37
C THR A 52 -36.76 -4.14 20.70
N LEU A 53 -35.59 -4.29 20.07
CA LEU A 53 -35.17 -5.51 19.34
C LEU A 53 -34.50 -6.50 20.30
N HIS A 54 -35.17 -6.82 21.40
CA HIS A 54 -34.63 -7.65 22.48
C HIS A 54 -35.71 -8.55 23.10
N ASP A 55 -35.32 -9.72 23.58
CA ASP A 55 -36.22 -10.71 24.19
C ASP A 55 -36.38 -10.54 25.71
N GLY A 56 -35.81 -9.48 26.28
CA GLY A 56 -35.96 -9.14 27.69
C GLY A 56 -34.72 -8.50 28.30
N TRP A 57 -34.70 -8.41 29.62
CA TRP A 57 -33.58 -7.93 30.41
C TRP A 57 -32.99 -9.09 31.22
N ASP A 58 -31.67 -9.20 31.20
CA ASP A 58 -30.90 -10.15 32.00
C ASP A 58 -30.35 -9.44 33.26
N ASP A 59 -30.89 -9.79 34.43
CA ASP A 59 -30.49 -9.23 35.72
C ASP A 59 -29.09 -9.68 36.16
N GLN A 60 -28.58 -10.81 35.67
CA GLN A 60 -27.27 -11.34 36.04
C GLN A 60 -26.14 -10.57 35.33
N PHE A 61 -26.33 -10.24 34.05
CA PHE A 61 -25.34 -9.52 33.25
C PHE A 61 -25.63 -8.02 33.12
N GLU A 62 -26.78 -7.57 33.64
CA GLU A 62 -27.28 -6.19 33.58
C GLU A 62 -27.29 -5.67 32.13
N CYS A 63 -27.91 -6.43 31.23
CA CYS A 63 -28.02 -6.10 29.82
C CYS A 63 -29.33 -6.61 29.21
N HIS A 64 -29.70 -6.08 28.04
CA HIS A 64 -30.78 -6.64 27.25
C HIS A 64 -30.30 -7.87 26.49
N VAL A 65 -31.13 -8.92 26.47
CA VAL A 65 -30.91 -10.10 25.61
C VAL A 65 -31.30 -9.71 24.20
N ILE A 66 -30.30 -9.47 23.35
CA ILE A 66 -30.51 -9.08 21.95
C ILE A 66 -31.31 -10.16 21.21
N ASN A 67 -32.28 -9.73 20.39
CA ASN A 67 -32.93 -10.62 19.45
C ASN A 67 -32.24 -10.45 18.09
N GLU A 68 -31.33 -11.38 17.78
CA GLU A 68 -30.45 -11.33 16.60
C GLU A 68 -31.23 -11.30 15.28
N ASP A 69 -32.32 -12.07 15.18
CA ASP A 69 -33.18 -12.10 14.00
C ASP A 69 -33.82 -10.74 13.74
N LEU A 70 -34.38 -10.10 14.78
CA LEU A 70 -35.00 -8.78 14.66
C LEU A 70 -33.98 -7.69 14.30
N VAL A 71 -32.75 -7.78 14.82
CA VAL A 71 -31.67 -6.88 14.41
C VAL A 71 -31.29 -7.12 12.95
N CYS A 72 -31.22 -8.37 12.52
CA CYS A 72 -30.90 -8.70 11.13
C CYS A 72 -31.96 -8.17 10.17
N ASP A 73 -33.24 -8.43 10.47
CA ASP A 73 -34.39 -7.98 9.68
C ASP A 73 -34.44 -6.45 9.55
N GLU A 74 -34.15 -5.73 10.64
CA GLU A 74 -34.16 -4.26 10.64
C GLU A 74 -33.01 -3.66 9.82
N LEU A 75 -31.85 -4.31 9.78
CA LEU A 75 -30.66 -3.79 9.12
C LEU A 75 -30.53 -4.22 7.66
N GLU A 76 -31.24 -5.26 7.22
CA GLU A 76 -31.10 -5.86 5.89
C GLU A 76 -31.12 -4.83 4.74
N ASP A 77 -32.21 -4.07 4.60
CA ASP A 77 -32.36 -3.05 3.54
C ASP A 77 -31.29 -1.96 3.63
N ILE A 78 -30.87 -1.61 4.84
CA ILE A 78 -29.86 -0.57 5.09
C ILE A 78 -28.49 -1.06 4.62
N MET A 79 -28.16 -2.32 4.93
CA MET A 79 -26.89 -2.94 4.60
C MET A 79 -26.75 -3.18 3.10
N GLU A 80 -27.83 -3.54 2.39
CA GLU A 80 -27.81 -3.68 0.93
C GLU A 80 -27.42 -2.38 0.20
N GLY A 81 -27.79 -1.22 0.75
CA GLY A 81 -27.50 0.09 0.15
C GLY A 81 -26.01 0.49 0.12
N GLY A 82 -25.20 -0.09 1.00
CA GLY A 82 -23.76 0.18 1.09
C GLY A 82 -23.39 1.55 1.69
N GLY A 83 -22.18 1.63 2.25
CA GLY A 83 -21.68 2.85 2.90
C GLY A 83 -22.16 2.96 4.35
N VAL A 84 -22.16 1.84 5.06
CA VAL A 84 -22.62 1.70 6.44
C VAL A 84 -21.45 1.28 7.34
N ILE A 85 -21.34 1.89 8.50
CA ILE A 85 -20.41 1.50 9.55
C ILE A 85 -21.25 1.00 10.72
N VAL A 86 -21.09 -0.27 11.06
CA VAL A 86 -21.78 -0.93 12.17
C VAL A 86 -20.82 -1.05 13.35
N ASP A 87 -21.24 -0.63 14.54
CA ASP A 87 -20.56 -0.87 15.82
C ASP A 87 -21.40 -1.85 16.65
N TYR A 88 -20.80 -2.99 16.95
CA TYR A 88 -21.26 -3.90 18.00
C TYR A 88 -20.09 -4.68 18.58
N HIS A 89 -20.26 -5.31 19.74
CA HIS A 89 -19.17 -6.08 20.34
C HIS A 89 -19.11 -7.52 19.84
N GLY A 90 -20.25 -8.15 19.51
CA GLY A 90 -20.31 -9.45 18.84
C GLY A 90 -20.53 -9.30 17.32
N CYS A 91 -20.35 -10.39 16.57
CA CYS A 91 -20.38 -10.35 15.11
C CYS A 91 -20.79 -11.65 14.40
N ASP A 92 -20.96 -12.76 15.11
CA ASP A 92 -21.25 -14.09 14.57
C ASP A 92 -22.65 -14.26 13.96
N PHE A 93 -23.63 -13.49 14.46
CA PHE A 93 -25.01 -13.56 13.98
C PHE A 93 -25.28 -12.71 12.73
N PHE A 94 -24.38 -11.79 12.35
CA PHE A 94 -24.58 -11.00 11.14
C PHE A 94 -24.34 -11.83 9.88
N PRO A 95 -25.13 -11.65 8.81
CA PRO A 95 -24.85 -12.28 7.53
C PRO A 95 -23.46 -11.91 6.99
N GLU A 96 -22.59 -12.91 6.70
CA GLU A 96 -21.22 -12.69 6.19
C GLU A 96 -21.17 -11.69 5.01
N ARG A 97 -22.15 -11.79 4.11
CA ARG A 97 -22.28 -10.90 2.94
C ARG A 97 -22.43 -9.43 3.27
N TRP A 98 -22.73 -9.06 4.52
CA TRP A 98 -22.99 -7.67 4.89
C TRP A 98 -21.75 -6.81 4.97
N PHE A 99 -20.56 -7.38 5.16
CA PHE A 99 -19.37 -6.60 5.45
C PHE A 99 -18.27 -6.86 4.43
N ASP A 100 -17.67 -5.76 3.98
CA ASP A 100 -16.51 -5.79 3.08
C ASP A 100 -15.18 -5.69 3.85
N ARG A 101 -15.28 -5.33 5.14
CA ARG A 101 -14.16 -5.13 6.06
C ARG A 101 -14.66 -5.29 7.50
N VAL A 102 -13.94 -6.08 8.29
CA VAL A 102 -14.23 -6.31 9.71
C VAL A 102 -13.01 -5.88 10.53
N VAL A 103 -13.17 -4.86 11.36
CA VAL A 103 -12.13 -4.29 12.20
C VAL A 103 -12.38 -4.71 13.64
N VAL A 104 -11.46 -5.46 14.23
CA VAL A 104 -11.47 -5.87 15.64
C VAL A 104 -10.54 -4.95 16.41
N LEU A 105 -11.09 -4.05 17.23
CA LEU A 105 -10.29 -3.17 18.07
C LEU A 105 -9.82 -3.91 19.33
N GLN A 106 -8.52 -3.86 19.58
CA GLN A 106 -7.86 -4.41 20.75
C GLN A 106 -7.25 -3.31 21.62
N THR A 107 -7.15 -3.55 22.91
CA THR A 107 -6.62 -2.57 23.87
C THR A 107 -5.82 -3.26 24.95
N GLU A 108 -4.65 -2.70 25.28
CA GLU A 108 -3.83 -3.16 26.40
C GLU A 108 -4.64 -3.25 27.69
N ASN A 109 -4.48 -4.36 28.41
CA ASN A 109 -5.36 -4.72 29.52
C ASN A 109 -5.43 -3.65 30.62
N SER A 110 -4.31 -2.98 30.91
CA SER A 110 -4.25 -1.90 31.89
C SER A 110 -5.04 -0.67 31.43
N VAL A 111 -4.93 -0.32 30.15
CA VAL A 111 -5.66 0.80 29.54
C VAL A 111 -7.14 0.49 29.49
N LEU A 112 -7.51 -0.74 29.10
CA LEU A 112 -8.90 -1.19 29.06
C LEU A 112 -9.53 -1.19 30.46
N TYR A 113 -8.80 -1.69 31.47
CA TYR A 113 -9.21 -1.66 32.88
C TYR A 113 -9.55 -0.24 33.35
N ASP A 114 -8.66 0.72 33.08
CA ASP A 114 -8.88 2.12 33.45
C ASP A 114 -10.08 2.72 32.73
N ARG A 115 -10.28 2.41 31.43
CA ARG A 115 -11.43 2.89 30.65
C ARG A 115 -12.74 2.35 31.18
N LEU A 116 -12.81 1.06 31.49
CA LEU A 116 -14.02 0.41 32.01
C LEU A 116 -14.34 0.90 33.43
N THR A 117 -13.32 1.04 34.28
CA THR A 117 -13.47 1.59 35.64
C THR A 117 -14.02 3.01 35.60
N LYS A 118 -13.52 3.87 34.69
CA LYS A 118 -14.05 5.23 34.47
C LYS A 118 -15.51 5.25 33.97
N ARG A 119 -15.97 4.18 33.31
CA ARG A 119 -17.38 4.00 32.92
C ARG A 119 -18.26 3.47 34.06
N GLY A 120 -17.69 3.27 35.26
CA GLY A 120 -18.41 2.77 36.43
C GLY A 120 -18.53 1.25 36.50
N TYR A 121 -17.81 0.50 35.65
CA TYR A 121 -17.83 -0.96 35.70
C TYR A 121 -17.05 -1.41 36.93
N SER A 122 -17.58 -2.41 37.63
CA SER A 122 -16.98 -2.96 38.83
C SER A 122 -17.31 -4.44 38.99
N GLY A 123 -16.65 -5.11 39.93
CA GLY A 123 -16.91 -6.53 40.26
C GLY A 123 -16.80 -7.46 39.06
N THR A 124 -17.75 -8.41 38.96
CA THR A 124 -17.78 -9.46 37.94
C THR A 124 -17.85 -8.90 36.52
N LYS A 125 -18.59 -7.80 36.29
CA LYS A 125 -18.72 -7.19 34.96
C LYS A 125 -17.39 -6.66 34.44
N LEU A 126 -16.60 -6.02 35.30
CA LEU A 126 -15.26 -5.55 34.94
C LEU A 126 -14.34 -6.74 34.66
N ALA A 127 -14.31 -7.74 35.54
CA ALA A 127 -13.47 -8.93 35.39
C ALA A 127 -13.78 -9.68 34.08
N ASN A 128 -15.06 -9.94 33.79
CA ASN A 128 -15.47 -10.65 32.59
C ASN A 128 -15.04 -9.95 31.29
N ASN A 129 -15.11 -8.60 31.24
CA ASN A 129 -14.68 -7.86 30.06
C ASN A 129 -13.15 -7.88 29.90
N ILE A 130 -12.40 -7.82 30.99
CA ILE A 130 -10.93 -7.93 30.92
C ILE A 130 -10.50 -9.33 30.49
N GLU A 131 -11.13 -10.38 31.02
CA GLU A 131 -10.88 -11.75 30.59
C GLU A 131 -11.22 -11.94 29.12
N CYS A 132 -12.33 -11.37 28.66
CA CYS A 132 -12.76 -11.40 27.26
C CYS A 132 -11.68 -10.82 26.31
N GLU A 133 -11.05 -9.70 26.70
CA GLU A 133 -9.93 -9.12 25.94
C GLU A 133 -8.67 -9.99 26.01
N ILE A 134 -8.31 -10.49 27.20
CA ILE A 134 -7.13 -11.35 27.40
C ILE A 134 -7.21 -12.61 26.53
N PHE A 135 -8.39 -13.22 26.44
CA PHE A 135 -8.63 -14.42 25.63
C PHE A 135 -8.92 -14.12 24.17
N GLN A 136 -8.91 -12.84 23.76
CA GLN A 136 -9.15 -12.42 22.38
C GLN A 136 -10.44 -12.99 21.77
N VAL A 137 -11.48 -13.15 22.61
CA VAL A 137 -12.73 -13.84 22.23
C VAL A 137 -13.33 -13.25 20.95
N LEU A 138 -13.40 -11.92 20.85
CA LEU A 138 -14.00 -11.25 19.70
C LEU A 138 -13.12 -11.28 18.44
N LEU A 139 -11.80 -11.48 18.59
CA LEU A 139 -10.93 -11.67 17.43
C LEU A 139 -11.11 -13.08 16.86
N GLU A 140 -11.23 -14.09 17.72
CA GLU A 140 -11.52 -15.46 17.32
C GLU A 140 -12.91 -15.56 16.68
N GLU A 141 -13.93 -14.97 17.30
CA GLU A 141 -15.30 -14.91 16.78
C GLU A 141 -15.35 -14.28 15.37
N ALA A 142 -14.64 -13.16 15.17
CA ALA A 142 -14.56 -12.52 13.86
C ALA A 142 -13.83 -13.39 12.81
N ARG A 143 -12.79 -14.13 13.21
CA ARG A 143 -12.05 -15.03 12.29
C ARG A 143 -12.85 -16.27 11.93
N ASP A 144 -13.70 -16.75 12.82
CA ASP A 144 -14.57 -17.90 12.57
C ASP A 144 -15.78 -17.52 11.72
N SER A 145 -16.24 -16.28 11.82
CA SER A 145 -17.45 -15.78 11.12
C SER A 145 -17.17 -15.17 9.75
N TYR A 146 -15.95 -14.69 9.50
CA TYR A 146 -15.60 -13.96 8.28
C TYR A 146 -14.30 -14.46 7.65
N GLN A 147 -14.12 -14.18 6.36
CA GLN A 147 -12.89 -14.52 5.66
C GLN A 147 -11.68 -13.79 6.27
N GLU A 148 -10.60 -14.53 6.51
CA GLU A 148 -9.37 -14.02 7.14
C GLU A 148 -8.84 -12.73 6.48
N GLU A 149 -9.01 -12.60 5.17
CA GLU A 149 -8.54 -11.46 4.37
C GLU A 149 -9.25 -10.13 4.68
N ILE A 150 -10.50 -10.19 5.17
CA ILE A 150 -11.29 -8.98 5.48
C ILE A 150 -11.28 -8.63 6.97
N VAL A 151 -10.78 -9.53 7.83
CA VAL A 151 -10.65 -9.34 9.27
C VAL A 151 -9.31 -8.69 9.60
N ILE A 152 -9.33 -7.55 10.27
CA ILE A 152 -8.13 -6.86 10.74
C ILE A 152 -8.23 -6.54 12.23
N ALA A 153 -7.18 -6.88 12.98
CA ALA A 153 -7.03 -6.45 14.36
C ALA A 153 -6.28 -5.11 14.40
N LEU A 154 -6.81 -4.11 15.11
CA LEU A 154 -6.17 -2.81 15.28
C LEU A 154 -6.03 -2.47 16.77
N GLN A 155 -4.84 -2.00 17.15
CA GLN A 155 -4.59 -1.49 18.49
C GLN A 155 -5.29 -0.14 18.68
N SER A 156 -5.82 0.12 19.88
CA SER A 156 -6.65 1.29 20.18
C SER A 156 -6.44 1.75 21.63
N ASP A 157 -5.20 2.00 22.02
CA ASP A 157 -4.83 2.39 23.40
C ASP A 157 -4.83 3.90 23.59
N THR A 158 -4.48 4.62 22.55
CA THR A 158 -4.25 6.06 22.55
C THR A 158 -5.18 6.79 21.56
N ILE A 159 -5.22 8.12 21.66
CA ILE A 159 -5.97 8.95 20.71
C ILE A 159 -5.30 8.92 19.34
N GLU A 160 -3.97 8.83 19.32
CA GLU A 160 -3.13 8.65 18.14
C GLU A 160 -3.51 7.36 17.41
N ASP A 161 -3.63 6.23 18.13
CA ASP A 161 -4.06 4.96 17.53
C ASP A 161 -5.44 5.09 16.86
N ILE A 162 -6.40 5.70 17.53
CA ILE A 162 -7.74 5.93 16.97
C ILE A 162 -7.64 6.82 15.72
N SER A 163 -6.81 7.86 15.75
CA SER A 163 -6.63 8.78 14.61
C SER A 163 -6.01 8.08 13.40
N ASP A 164 -5.01 7.23 13.62
CA ASP A 164 -4.34 6.45 12.59
C ASP A 164 -5.26 5.34 12.03
N ASN A 165 -6.03 4.67 12.90
CA ASN A 165 -7.05 3.70 12.51
C ASN A 165 -8.14 4.35 11.64
N VAL A 166 -8.64 5.52 12.04
CA VAL A 166 -9.63 6.27 11.24
C VAL A 166 -9.05 6.70 9.90
N ALA A 167 -7.82 7.22 9.88
CA ALA A 167 -7.17 7.66 8.64
C ALA A 167 -6.97 6.50 7.65
N SER A 168 -6.46 5.36 8.13
CA SER A 168 -6.20 4.17 7.33
C SER A 168 -7.50 3.55 6.79
N GLU A 169 -8.49 3.32 7.65
CA GLU A 169 -9.76 2.71 7.23
C GLU A 169 -10.61 3.68 6.38
N ALA A 170 -10.54 5.00 6.60
CA ALA A 170 -11.18 5.98 5.73
C ALA A 170 -10.55 6.00 4.33
N MET A 171 -9.22 5.85 4.23
CA MET A 171 -8.52 5.74 2.95
C MET A 171 -8.93 4.46 2.21
N LEU A 172 -9.04 3.33 2.91
CA LEU A 172 -9.53 2.07 2.36
C LEU A 172 -10.99 2.17 1.89
N ALA A 173 -11.87 2.73 2.71
CA ALA A 173 -13.27 2.93 2.36
C ALA A 173 -13.45 3.87 1.14
N LYS A 174 -12.61 4.91 1.01
CA LYS A 174 -12.62 5.80 -0.16
C LYS A 174 -12.07 5.13 -1.42
N THR A 175 -11.09 4.25 -1.28
CA THR A 175 -10.54 3.48 -2.41
C THR A 175 -11.42 2.29 -2.80
N PHE A 176 -12.35 1.86 -1.95
CA PHE A 176 -13.38 0.87 -2.28
C PHE A 176 -14.27 1.29 -3.45
N LEU A 177 -14.61 2.58 -3.55
CA LEU A 177 -15.32 3.15 -4.72
C LEU A 177 -14.55 2.90 -6.02
N GLN A 178 -13.22 2.98 -5.99
CA GLN A 178 -12.39 2.72 -7.17
C GLN A 178 -12.38 1.22 -7.51
N ARG A 179 -12.42 0.32 -6.52
CA ARG A 179 -12.53 -1.13 -6.73
C ARG A 179 -13.88 -1.56 -7.32
N ASN A 180 -15.02 -1.04 -6.83
CA ASN A 180 -16.36 -1.50 -7.25
C ASN A 180 -17.01 -0.71 -8.40
N VAL A 181 -16.66 0.56 -8.63
CA VAL A 181 -17.07 1.28 -9.86
C VAL A 181 -16.37 0.70 -11.09
N LEU A 182 -15.13 0.22 -10.96
CA LEU A 182 -14.43 -0.52 -12.03
C LEU A 182 -15.08 -1.88 -12.33
N VAL A 183 -15.77 -2.49 -11.36
CA VAL A 183 -16.50 -3.75 -11.55
C VAL A 183 -17.89 -3.54 -12.17
N SER A 184 -18.56 -2.40 -11.90
CA SER A 184 -19.94 -2.13 -12.36
C SER A 184 -20.03 -1.30 -13.66
N ARG A 185 -19.07 -0.41 -13.96
CA ARG A 185 -19.03 0.33 -15.26
C ARG A 185 -18.34 -0.42 -16.40
N CYS A 186 -17.84 -1.62 -16.13
CA CYS A 186 -17.18 -2.49 -17.11
C CYS A 186 -18.08 -3.60 -17.69
N LEU A 187 -19.40 -3.45 -17.62
CA LEU A 187 -20.33 -4.23 -18.46
C LEU A 187 -20.64 -3.54 -19.81
N SER A 188 -19.65 -2.83 -20.34
CA SER A 188 -19.44 -2.82 -21.79
C SER A 188 -18.07 -3.45 -22.05
N SER A 189 -18.07 -4.78 -22.22
CA SER A 189 -16.97 -5.55 -22.79
C SER A 189 -15.58 -5.35 -22.13
N VAL A 190 -15.44 -5.59 -20.81
CA VAL A 190 -14.12 -6.00 -20.31
C VAL A 190 -13.94 -7.48 -20.63
N THR A 191 -13.06 -7.78 -21.56
CA THR A 191 -12.53 -9.12 -21.75
C THR A 191 -11.83 -9.52 -20.46
N SER A 192 -12.45 -10.34 -19.61
CA SER A 192 -11.74 -11.04 -18.53
C SER A 192 -10.62 -11.84 -19.21
N SER A 193 -9.38 -11.37 -19.06
CA SER A 193 -8.22 -12.05 -19.60
C SER A 193 -7.61 -12.88 -18.47
N THR A 194 -7.70 -14.19 -18.58
CA THR A 194 -6.90 -15.13 -17.79
C THR A 194 -5.46 -15.10 -18.28
N LEU A 195 -4.49 -15.15 -17.36
CA LEU A 195 -3.07 -15.33 -17.64
C LEU A 195 -2.85 -16.65 -18.39
N LYS A 196 -2.13 -16.59 -19.49
CA LYS A 196 -1.71 -17.74 -20.29
C LYS A 196 -0.20 -17.78 -20.41
N VAL A 197 0.35 -18.97 -20.63
CA VAL A 197 1.75 -19.11 -21.00
C VAL A 197 2.02 -18.28 -22.26
N GLY A 198 3.07 -17.48 -22.22
CA GLY A 198 3.45 -16.52 -23.25
C GLY A 198 3.05 -15.07 -22.92
N ASP A 199 2.07 -14.85 -22.04
CA ASP A 199 1.64 -13.50 -21.66
C ASP A 199 2.76 -12.75 -20.94
N VAL A 200 2.91 -11.47 -21.26
CA VAL A 200 3.92 -10.58 -20.68
C VAL A 200 3.25 -9.47 -19.89
N LEU A 201 3.56 -9.41 -18.60
CA LEU A 201 3.21 -8.32 -17.68
C LEU A 201 4.37 -7.33 -17.66
N ARG A 202 4.07 -6.03 -17.58
CA ARG A 202 5.11 -4.99 -17.66
C ARG A 202 4.79 -3.78 -16.79
N GLU A 203 5.81 -3.15 -16.23
CA GLU A 203 5.69 -1.91 -15.45
C GLU A 203 6.93 -1.05 -15.68
N ALA A 204 6.74 0.26 -15.87
CA ALA A 204 7.84 1.22 -16.00
C ALA A 204 8.01 2.01 -14.69
N ARG A 205 9.25 2.24 -14.28
CA ARG A 205 9.58 3.03 -13.09
C ARG A 205 10.87 3.83 -13.29
N VAL A 206 10.89 5.05 -12.75
CA VAL A 206 12.09 5.87 -12.59
C VAL A 206 12.55 5.80 -11.13
N TYR A 207 13.84 5.58 -10.91
CA TYR A 207 14.41 5.51 -9.55
C TYR A 207 15.07 6.85 -9.17
N SER A 208 14.60 7.44 -8.08
CA SER A 208 15.12 8.69 -7.53
C SER A 208 16.26 8.45 -6.53
N SER A 209 16.94 9.54 -6.13
CA SER A 209 17.92 9.46 -5.04
C SER A 209 17.28 9.10 -3.70
N GLU A 210 16.01 9.46 -3.50
CA GLU A 210 15.28 9.12 -2.27
C GLU A 210 14.99 7.61 -2.24
N ASP A 211 14.57 7.00 -3.36
CA ASP A 211 14.37 5.55 -3.44
C ASP A 211 15.65 4.78 -3.04
N VAL A 212 16.80 5.21 -3.54
CA VAL A 212 18.11 4.62 -3.25
C VAL A 212 18.46 4.75 -1.76
N LYS A 213 18.17 5.92 -1.17
CA LYS A 213 18.40 6.18 0.26
C LYS A 213 17.47 5.35 1.14
N SER A 214 16.17 5.38 0.91
CA SER A 214 15.19 4.60 1.67
C SER A 214 15.48 3.09 1.57
N TYR A 215 15.94 2.62 0.41
CA TYR A 215 16.35 1.22 0.27
C TYR A 215 17.58 0.89 1.12
N ALA A 216 18.59 1.75 1.18
CA ALA A 216 19.77 1.53 2.02
C ALA A 216 19.47 1.62 3.52
N GLU A 217 18.49 2.43 3.94
CA GLU A 217 18.04 2.47 5.33
C GLU A 217 17.48 1.12 5.79
N VAL A 218 16.71 0.44 4.94
CA VAL A 218 16.09 -0.86 5.26
C VAL A 218 17.03 -2.04 5.00
N SER A 219 17.80 -2.01 3.90
CA SER A 219 18.70 -3.11 3.52
C SER A 219 20.06 -3.06 4.21
N HIS A 220 20.41 -1.92 4.80
CA HIS A 220 21.74 -1.59 5.30
C HIS A 220 22.86 -1.64 4.26
N ASP A 221 22.53 -1.65 2.96
CA ASP A 221 23.52 -1.56 1.88
C ASP A 221 23.90 -0.09 1.61
N TRP A 222 24.90 0.37 2.36
CA TRP A 222 25.50 1.69 2.25
C TRP A 222 26.73 1.73 1.33
N ASN A 223 26.83 0.82 0.35
CA ASN A 223 27.95 0.85 -0.59
C ASN A 223 28.10 2.25 -1.23
N PRO A 224 29.28 2.90 -1.12
CA PRO A 224 29.47 4.28 -1.59
C PRO A 224 29.14 4.52 -3.07
N LEU A 225 29.15 3.47 -3.91
CA LEU A 225 28.80 3.56 -5.33
C LEU A 225 27.35 4.06 -5.58
N HIS A 226 26.48 3.97 -4.57
CA HIS A 226 25.10 4.45 -4.64
C HIS A 226 24.95 5.93 -4.23
N PHE A 227 25.89 6.47 -3.45
CA PHE A 227 25.73 7.76 -2.77
C PHE A 227 26.73 8.82 -3.19
N ASP A 228 27.94 8.41 -3.59
CA ASP A 228 29.05 9.28 -3.95
C ASP A 228 29.36 9.18 -5.46
N GLN A 229 29.12 10.28 -6.16
CA GLN A 229 29.34 10.35 -7.61
C GLN A 229 30.81 10.28 -8.00
N GLU A 230 31.72 10.82 -7.18
CA GLU A 230 33.15 10.78 -7.48
C GLU A 230 33.70 9.37 -7.31
N LEU A 231 33.30 8.66 -6.26
CA LEU A 231 33.69 7.27 -6.05
C LEU A 231 33.11 6.36 -7.14
N ALA A 232 31.84 6.56 -7.54
CA ALA A 232 31.26 5.82 -8.66
C ALA A 232 32.05 6.04 -9.97
N ARG A 233 32.44 7.29 -10.26
CA ARG A 233 33.28 7.62 -11.43
C ARG A 233 34.67 7.00 -11.37
N LYS A 234 35.32 7.02 -10.20
CA LYS A 234 36.61 6.35 -9.99
C LYS A 234 36.52 4.83 -10.20
N ALA A 235 35.37 4.23 -9.90
CA ALA A 235 35.08 2.83 -10.16
C ALA A 235 34.67 2.51 -11.61
N GLY A 236 34.66 3.50 -12.51
CA GLY A 236 34.37 3.34 -13.93
C GLY A 236 32.90 3.51 -14.32
N PHE A 237 32.05 4.01 -13.42
CA PHE A 237 30.64 4.28 -13.70
C PHE A 237 30.40 5.74 -14.07
N GLU A 238 29.42 6.02 -14.92
CA GLU A 238 29.14 7.39 -15.37
C GLU A 238 28.56 8.28 -14.26
N ASN A 239 27.76 7.69 -13.37
CA ASN A 239 27.08 8.34 -12.26
C ASN A 239 26.81 7.36 -11.11
N ARG A 240 26.16 7.84 -10.04
CA ARG A 240 25.68 7.03 -8.91
C ARG A 240 24.72 5.94 -9.38
N LEU A 241 24.94 4.73 -8.88
CA LEU A 241 24.17 3.55 -9.25
C LEU A 241 22.92 3.38 -8.39
N VAL A 242 21.88 2.81 -8.97
CA VAL A 242 20.75 2.23 -8.22
C VAL A 242 21.15 0.83 -7.76
N HIS A 243 20.77 0.43 -6.55
CA HIS A 243 21.00 -0.95 -6.08
C HIS A 243 20.35 -1.95 -7.04
N GLY A 244 21.09 -2.95 -7.50
CA GLY A 244 20.54 -3.97 -8.40
C GLY A 244 19.37 -4.72 -7.78
N MET A 245 19.40 -4.95 -6.46
CA MET A 245 18.31 -5.58 -5.71
C MET A 245 17.07 -4.69 -5.57
N LEU A 246 17.24 -3.36 -5.55
CA LEU A 246 16.12 -2.44 -5.64
C LEU A 246 15.45 -2.51 -7.01
N VAL A 247 16.23 -2.64 -8.09
CA VAL A 247 15.69 -2.86 -9.45
C VAL A 247 14.98 -4.22 -9.55
N SER A 248 15.53 -5.27 -8.95
CA SER A 248 14.91 -6.62 -8.99
C SER A 248 13.57 -6.69 -8.26
N SER A 249 13.32 -5.80 -7.30
CA SER A 249 12.04 -5.72 -6.57
C SER A 249 10.83 -5.43 -7.48
N MET A 250 11.05 -4.97 -8.72
CA MET A 250 9.97 -4.81 -9.70
C MET A 250 9.27 -6.12 -10.02
N PHE A 251 9.98 -7.25 -10.05
CA PHE A 251 9.38 -8.54 -10.43
C PHE A 251 8.30 -9.02 -9.47
N PRO A 252 8.54 -9.13 -8.14
CA PRO A 252 7.48 -9.49 -7.20
C PRO A 252 6.36 -8.45 -7.18
N ARG A 253 6.67 -7.15 -7.34
CA ARG A 253 5.66 -6.07 -7.43
C ARG A 253 4.73 -6.23 -8.63
N ILE A 254 5.27 -6.50 -9.82
CA ILE A 254 4.48 -6.70 -11.05
C ILE A 254 3.54 -7.90 -10.86
N ILE A 255 4.05 -9.02 -10.31
CA ILE A 255 3.24 -10.21 -10.08
C ILE A 255 2.15 -9.95 -9.04
N SER A 256 2.51 -9.42 -7.86
CA SER A 256 1.55 -9.24 -6.76
C SER A 256 0.48 -8.19 -7.07
N SER A 257 0.79 -7.20 -7.91
CA SER A 257 -0.19 -6.19 -8.35
C SER A 257 -1.27 -6.77 -9.26
N HIS A 258 -0.93 -7.79 -10.05
CA HIS A 258 -1.88 -8.51 -10.91
C HIS A 258 -2.58 -9.66 -10.18
N PHE A 259 -1.91 -10.27 -9.21
CA PHE A 259 -2.40 -11.42 -8.45
C PHE A 259 -2.21 -11.18 -6.94
N PRO A 260 -3.09 -10.41 -6.30
CA PRO A 260 -3.10 -10.26 -4.85
C PRO A 260 -3.17 -11.64 -4.17
N GLY A 261 -2.41 -11.84 -3.10
CA GLY A 261 -2.26 -13.14 -2.46
C GLY A 261 -1.26 -14.09 -3.15
N ALA A 262 -0.57 -13.65 -4.21
CA ALA A 262 0.51 -14.43 -4.80
C ALA A 262 1.69 -14.63 -3.83
N VAL A 263 2.16 -15.87 -3.74
CA VAL A 263 3.33 -16.24 -2.94
C VAL A 263 4.55 -16.36 -3.85
N TYR A 264 5.57 -15.53 -3.61
CA TYR A 264 6.81 -15.53 -4.38
C TYR A 264 7.77 -16.61 -3.86
N VAL A 265 8.06 -17.62 -4.67
CA VAL A 265 8.76 -18.84 -4.21
C VAL A 265 10.26 -18.77 -4.42
N SER A 266 10.70 -18.36 -5.60
CA SER A 266 12.12 -18.34 -5.95
C SER A 266 12.43 -17.33 -7.04
N GLN A 267 13.66 -16.81 -7.05
CA GLN A 267 14.18 -15.91 -8.08
C GLN A 267 15.65 -16.22 -8.37
N THR A 268 16.01 -16.25 -9.66
CA THR A 268 17.41 -16.14 -10.11
C THR A 268 17.65 -14.74 -10.68
N LEU A 269 18.85 -14.18 -10.53
CA LEU A 269 19.16 -12.82 -11.01
C LEU A 269 20.54 -12.81 -11.69
N HIS A 270 20.61 -12.21 -12.89
CA HIS A 270 21.84 -11.89 -13.59
C HIS A 270 21.89 -10.39 -13.86
N PHE A 271 22.80 -9.69 -13.19
CA PHE A 271 23.03 -8.26 -13.39
C PHE A 271 23.88 -8.06 -14.65
N ARG A 272 23.29 -7.45 -15.69
CA ARG A 272 23.89 -7.33 -17.03
C ARG A 272 24.54 -5.97 -17.27
N SER A 273 23.95 -4.90 -16.74
CA SER A 273 24.40 -3.52 -16.97
C SER A 273 23.99 -2.61 -15.80
N PRO A 274 24.77 -1.55 -15.51
CA PRO A 274 24.42 -0.59 -14.46
C PRO A 274 23.13 0.19 -14.77
N VAL A 275 22.40 0.49 -13.69
CA VAL A 275 21.25 1.40 -13.67
C VAL A 275 21.66 2.64 -12.88
N TYR A 276 21.41 3.81 -13.44
CA TYR A 276 21.73 5.09 -12.83
C TYR A 276 20.48 5.75 -12.24
N VAL A 277 20.67 6.56 -11.21
CA VAL A 277 19.58 7.38 -10.66
C VAL A 277 19.01 8.28 -11.76
N GLY A 278 17.68 8.25 -11.92
CA GLY A 278 16.96 8.95 -12.98
C GLY A 278 16.73 8.13 -14.25
N ASP A 279 17.32 6.92 -14.38
CA ASP A 279 16.99 6.02 -15.48
C ASP A 279 15.53 5.53 -15.36
N GLU A 280 14.83 5.50 -16.50
CA GLU A 280 13.54 4.83 -16.63
C GLU A 280 13.75 3.36 -17.01
N ILE A 281 13.28 2.46 -16.14
CA ILE A 281 13.41 1.02 -16.27
C ILE A 281 12.04 0.40 -16.52
N LEU A 282 11.96 -0.42 -17.58
CA LEU A 282 10.80 -1.25 -17.88
C LEU A 282 11.05 -2.67 -17.38
N GLY A 283 10.32 -3.08 -16.35
CA GLY A 283 10.25 -4.46 -15.88
C GLY A 283 9.28 -5.27 -16.74
N LEU A 284 9.67 -6.50 -17.07
CA LEU A 284 8.93 -7.46 -17.88
C LEU A 284 8.90 -8.80 -17.15
N VAL A 285 7.70 -9.37 -17.01
CA VAL A 285 7.47 -10.67 -16.39
C VAL A 285 6.62 -11.51 -17.35
N GLN A 286 7.22 -12.48 -18.00
CA GLN A 286 6.56 -13.34 -18.98
C GLN A 286 6.27 -14.72 -18.40
N ALA A 287 5.02 -15.17 -18.43
CA ALA A 287 4.66 -16.53 -18.02
C ALA A 287 5.25 -17.55 -18.98
N THR A 288 6.12 -18.44 -18.50
CA THR A 288 6.82 -19.45 -19.34
C THR A 288 6.31 -20.86 -19.11
N ALA A 289 5.80 -21.15 -17.92
CA ALA A 289 5.15 -22.42 -17.61
C ALA A 289 4.09 -22.21 -16.54
N LEU A 290 3.02 -23.01 -16.60
CA LEU A 290 1.90 -22.96 -15.69
C LEU A 290 1.49 -24.38 -15.34
N ARG A 291 1.38 -24.66 -14.03
CA ARG A 291 0.91 -25.94 -13.52
C ARG A 291 -0.13 -25.71 -12.43
N GLU A 292 -1.30 -26.32 -12.59
CA GLU A 292 -2.36 -26.29 -11.59
C GLU A 292 -2.14 -27.37 -10.52
N THR A 293 -2.45 -27.05 -9.27
CA THR A 293 -2.37 -27.97 -8.12
C THR A 293 -3.52 -27.71 -7.16
N LYS A 294 -4.43 -28.67 -7.02
CA LYS A 294 -5.67 -28.59 -6.21
C LYS A 294 -6.49 -27.32 -6.52
N ASN A 295 -6.20 -26.21 -5.83
CA ASN A 295 -6.88 -24.90 -5.93
C ASN A 295 -5.90 -23.72 -6.11
N LYS A 296 -4.65 -23.96 -6.53
CA LYS A 296 -3.63 -22.91 -6.75
C LYS A 296 -2.84 -23.18 -8.03
N TYR A 297 -2.23 -22.13 -8.57
CA TYR A 297 -1.44 -22.19 -9.80
C TYR A 297 0.03 -21.93 -9.52
N ILE A 298 0.89 -22.88 -9.83
CA ILE A 298 2.34 -22.69 -9.80
C ILE A 298 2.75 -22.19 -11.18
N VAL A 299 3.26 -20.96 -11.24
CA VAL A 299 3.64 -20.31 -12.49
C VAL A 299 5.12 -19.96 -12.45
N LYS A 300 5.83 -20.34 -13.53
CA LYS A 300 7.19 -19.89 -13.80
C LYS A 300 7.14 -18.69 -14.72
N PHE A 301 8.03 -17.74 -14.46
CA PHE A 301 8.17 -16.53 -15.25
C PHE A 301 9.61 -16.32 -15.69
N SER A 302 9.80 -15.85 -16.92
CA SER A 302 11.03 -15.16 -17.32
C SER A 302 10.90 -13.69 -16.89
N THR A 303 11.91 -13.18 -16.20
CA THR A 303 11.94 -11.82 -15.66
C THR A 303 13.05 -11.01 -16.31
N LYS A 304 12.77 -9.78 -16.72
CA LYS A 304 13.75 -8.90 -17.37
C LYS A 304 13.47 -7.44 -17.03
N CYS A 305 14.51 -6.66 -16.75
CA CYS A 305 14.44 -5.20 -16.75
C CYS A 305 15.27 -4.65 -17.91
N ILE A 306 14.71 -3.70 -18.65
CA ILE A 306 15.39 -3.00 -19.74
C ILE A 306 15.33 -1.48 -19.53
N LYS A 307 16.32 -0.74 -20.04
CA LYS A 307 16.22 0.73 -20.12
C LYS A 307 15.25 1.11 -21.23
N ASN A 308 14.20 1.88 -20.90
CA ASN A 308 13.05 2.09 -21.78
C ASN A 308 13.43 2.72 -23.14
N HIS A 309 14.48 3.52 -23.19
CA HIS A 309 14.92 4.22 -24.41
C HIS A 309 15.97 3.49 -25.26
N SER A 310 16.58 2.41 -24.76
CA SER A 310 17.70 1.75 -25.45
C SER A 310 17.56 0.24 -25.63
N GLU A 311 16.45 -0.35 -25.15
CA GLU A 311 16.21 -1.80 -25.08
C GLU A 311 17.32 -2.59 -24.36
N LEU A 312 18.27 -1.90 -23.72
CA LEU A 312 19.42 -2.50 -23.06
C LEU A 312 18.95 -3.28 -21.84
N VAL A 313 19.22 -4.59 -21.82
CA VAL A 313 18.94 -5.45 -20.67
C VAL A 313 19.89 -5.10 -19.54
N VAL A 314 19.32 -4.71 -18.39
CA VAL A 314 20.10 -4.38 -17.18
C VAL A 314 20.07 -5.53 -16.17
N LEU A 315 19.00 -6.31 -16.16
CA LEU A 315 18.77 -7.41 -15.24
C LEU A 315 17.88 -8.46 -15.91
N ASP A 316 18.23 -9.74 -15.79
CA ASP A 316 17.36 -10.84 -16.20
C ASP A 316 17.40 -12.01 -15.21
N GLY A 317 16.46 -12.95 -15.37
CA GLY A 317 16.38 -14.14 -14.55
C GLY A 317 15.06 -14.89 -14.72
N GLU A 318 14.79 -15.77 -13.77
CA GLU A 318 13.55 -16.54 -13.70
C GLU A 318 12.94 -16.46 -12.30
N ALA A 319 11.61 -16.32 -12.25
CA ALA A 319 10.82 -16.34 -11.02
C ALA A 319 9.90 -17.56 -11.00
N THR A 320 9.59 -18.07 -9.81
CA THR A 320 8.45 -18.97 -9.59
C THR A 320 7.54 -18.34 -8.54
N ALA A 321 6.24 -18.33 -8.81
CA ALA A 321 5.23 -17.87 -7.86
C ALA A 321 4.03 -18.84 -7.82
N VAL A 322 3.36 -18.88 -6.68
CA VAL A 322 2.06 -19.54 -6.51
C VAL A 322 0.98 -18.48 -6.56
N LEU A 323 0.07 -18.56 -7.53
CA LEU A 323 -1.03 -17.63 -7.71
C LEU A 323 -2.35 -18.25 -7.18
N PRO A 324 -3.20 -17.46 -6.52
CA PRO A 324 -4.52 -17.92 -6.07
C PRO A 324 -5.52 -18.04 -7.24
N SER A 325 -5.38 -17.21 -8.27
CA SER A 325 -6.16 -17.27 -9.50
C SER A 325 -5.28 -16.94 -10.72
N LEU A 326 -5.79 -17.23 -11.92
CA LEU A 326 -5.19 -16.78 -13.18
C LEU A 326 -5.86 -15.52 -13.72
N GLU A 327 -6.87 -14.98 -13.04
CA GLU A 327 -7.56 -13.78 -13.50
C GLU A 327 -6.65 -12.58 -13.32
N LEU A 328 -6.37 -11.86 -14.41
CA LEU A 328 -5.54 -10.68 -14.36
C LEU A 328 -6.36 -9.51 -13.82
N LEU A 329 -6.00 -9.04 -12.63
CA LEU A 329 -6.46 -7.73 -12.18
C LEU A 329 -5.67 -6.65 -12.94
N GLN A 330 -6.36 -5.68 -13.55
CA GLN A 330 -5.70 -4.49 -14.07
C GLN A 330 -5.57 -3.47 -12.92
N PRO A 331 -4.35 -3.13 -12.47
CA PRO A 331 -4.19 -2.13 -11.43
C PRO A 331 -4.55 -0.74 -11.96
N SER A 332 -5.09 0.10 -11.07
CA SER A 332 -5.64 1.43 -11.35
C SER A 332 -4.59 2.51 -11.71
N TYR A 333 -3.34 2.14 -12.00
CA TYR A 333 -2.28 3.05 -12.44
C TYR A 333 -2.06 2.95 -13.95
N ASN A 334 -2.03 4.10 -14.61
CA ASN A 334 -2.26 4.32 -16.04
C ASN A 334 -1.16 3.80 -17.01
N LEU A 335 -0.38 2.76 -16.68
CA LEU A 335 0.80 2.34 -17.46
C LEU A 335 1.08 0.81 -17.46
N MET A 336 0.06 -0.05 -17.38
CA MET A 336 0.24 -1.51 -17.46
C MET A 336 -0.52 -2.13 -18.64
N TRP A 337 0.21 -2.70 -19.59
CA TRP A 337 -0.35 -3.38 -20.77
C TRP A 337 0.08 -4.85 -20.79
N VAL A 338 -0.90 -5.75 -20.81
CA VAL A 338 -0.67 -7.18 -21.12
C VAL A 338 -0.52 -7.29 -22.63
N VAL A 339 0.66 -7.70 -23.10
CA VAL A 339 0.86 -7.95 -24.54
C VAL A 339 0.96 -9.44 -24.77
N ARG A 340 0.06 -9.95 -25.61
CA ARG A 340 0.16 -11.31 -26.14
C ARG A 340 1.08 -11.28 -27.36
N PRO A 341 2.20 -12.01 -27.37
CA PRO A 341 2.99 -12.15 -28.59
C PRO A 341 2.13 -12.81 -29.66
N GLN A 342 1.93 -12.14 -30.80
CA GLN A 342 1.30 -12.79 -31.96
C GLN A 342 2.20 -13.91 -32.45
N LYS A 343 1.62 -15.09 -32.70
CA LYS A 343 2.29 -16.15 -33.47
C LYS A 343 2.68 -15.56 -34.82
N SER A 344 3.95 -15.67 -35.19
CA SER A 344 4.48 -15.17 -36.46
C SER A 344 3.78 -15.85 -37.64
N SER A 345 2.76 -15.21 -38.21
CA SER A 345 2.33 -15.47 -39.58
C SER A 345 3.22 -14.62 -40.49
N LYS A 346 4.01 -15.29 -41.32
CA LYS A 346 4.72 -14.67 -42.43
C LYS A 346 3.69 -14.00 -43.33
N GLU A 347 3.72 -12.69 -43.46
CA GLU A 347 3.19 -12.00 -44.65
C GLU A 347 3.75 -10.58 -44.74
N ASN A 348 4.45 -10.33 -45.86
CA ASN A 348 4.87 -9.01 -46.33
C ASN A 348 3.66 -8.08 -46.39
N HIS A 349 3.79 -6.80 -46.01
CA HIS A 349 3.25 -5.62 -46.71
C HIS A 349 3.74 -4.33 -46.01
N HIS A 350 3.99 -3.29 -46.80
CA HIS A 350 4.73 -2.06 -46.49
C HIS A 350 4.21 -1.23 -45.29
N PRO A 351 5.07 -0.48 -44.58
CA PRO A 351 4.64 0.48 -43.57
C PRO A 351 4.27 1.82 -44.22
N THR A 352 3.05 2.29 -43.96
CA THR A 352 2.63 3.67 -44.26
C THR A 352 2.16 4.34 -42.97
N ASN A 353 2.70 5.54 -42.74
CA ASN A 353 2.27 6.61 -41.82
C ASN A 353 2.76 6.58 -40.36
N VAL A 354 3.94 7.19 -40.24
CA VAL A 354 4.37 8.20 -39.25
C VAL A 354 3.22 9.11 -38.78
N VAL A 355 3.14 9.36 -37.47
CA VAL A 355 2.48 10.55 -36.90
C VAL A 355 3.54 11.37 -36.18
N THR A 356 3.87 12.52 -36.77
CA THR A 356 4.73 13.57 -36.21
C THR A 356 3.84 14.56 -35.45
N ILE A 357 4.21 14.93 -34.22
CA ILE A 357 3.62 16.07 -33.51
C ILE A 357 4.57 17.27 -33.70
N SER A 358 4.09 18.29 -34.41
CA SER A 358 4.77 19.56 -34.67
C SER A 358 4.59 20.55 -33.51
N SER A 359 5.66 21.27 -33.20
CA SER A 359 5.72 22.42 -32.29
C SER A 359 5.25 23.71 -32.97
N SER A 360 4.67 24.63 -32.19
CA SER A 360 4.47 26.02 -32.58
C SER A 360 4.83 26.96 -31.42
N SER A 361 5.99 27.62 -31.53
CA SER A 361 6.28 28.94 -30.93
C SER A 361 5.93 30.01 -31.99
N PRO A 362 5.76 31.34 -31.70
CA PRO A 362 6.89 32.20 -31.29
C PRO A 362 6.54 33.48 -30.47
N SER A 363 7.52 34.02 -29.73
CA SER A 363 7.80 35.48 -29.69
C SER A 363 9.10 35.78 -28.94
N SER A 364 10.10 36.26 -29.67
CA SER A 364 11.33 36.93 -29.17
C SER A 364 11.12 38.47 -29.24
N PRO A 365 11.99 39.36 -28.68
CA PRO A 365 13.40 39.49 -29.10
C PRO A 365 14.45 39.83 -28.00
N LEU A 366 15.71 39.54 -28.38
CA LEU A 366 17.02 39.91 -27.83
C LEU A 366 17.22 41.45 -27.65
N PRO A 367 18.23 41.92 -26.87
CA PRO A 367 19.57 42.12 -27.44
C PRO A 367 20.79 41.90 -26.50
N SER A 368 21.79 41.19 -27.06
CA SER A 368 23.25 41.41 -27.08
C SER A 368 24.04 41.77 -25.80
N GLY A 369 25.13 41.02 -25.57
CA GLY A 369 26.40 41.64 -25.18
C GLY A 369 27.36 40.80 -24.31
N GLN A 370 28.45 40.37 -24.94
CA GLN A 370 29.79 40.12 -24.37
C GLN A 370 30.10 38.80 -23.64
N ALA A 371 31.06 38.09 -24.25
CA ALA A 371 31.85 37.02 -23.67
C ALA A 371 33.04 37.60 -22.88
N LEU A 372 33.26 37.10 -21.66
CA LEU A 372 34.53 37.18 -20.90
C LEU A 372 34.65 35.90 -20.08
N LYS A 373 35.56 35.00 -20.46
CA LYS A 373 36.91 34.78 -19.89
C LYS A 373 36.92 34.11 -18.50
N ASN A 374 37.56 32.93 -18.47
CA ASN A 374 37.95 32.21 -17.27
C ASN A 374 38.92 33.02 -16.41
N GLY A 375 38.73 32.93 -15.10
CA GLY A 375 39.74 33.22 -14.08
C GLY A 375 39.57 34.60 -13.43
N ASP A 376 39.00 34.61 -12.23
CA ASP A 376 39.73 35.06 -11.04
C ASP A 376 39.03 34.58 -9.77
N ALA A 377 39.86 34.15 -8.83
CA ALA A 377 39.46 33.62 -7.53
C ALA A 377 38.80 34.73 -6.70
N GLY A 378 37.48 34.65 -6.54
CA GLY A 378 36.73 35.41 -5.57
C GLY A 378 36.47 34.55 -4.33
N GLU A 379 37.00 34.98 -3.19
CA GLU A 379 36.71 34.44 -1.88
C GLU A 379 35.20 34.46 -1.61
N ILE A 380 34.54 33.29 -1.52
CA ILE A 380 33.13 33.21 -1.12
C ILE A 380 33.07 33.23 0.40
N VAL A 381 32.73 34.39 0.97
CA VAL A 381 32.29 34.48 2.36
C VAL A 381 30.83 34.05 2.42
N ILE A 382 30.56 32.81 2.83
CA ILE A 382 29.20 32.34 3.08
C ILE A 382 28.75 32.90 4.44
N ARG A 383 27.87 33.92 4.42
CA ARG A 383 27.05 34.28 5.59
C ARG A 383 25.80 33.39 5.59
N ILE A 384 25.74 32.45 6.53
CA ILE A 384 24.52 31.72 6.82
C ILE A 384 23.73 32.53 7.85
N VAL A 385 22.58 33.07 7.47
CA VAL A 385 21.59 33.62 8.40
C VAL A 385 20.55 32.53 8.64
N ILE A 386 20.59 31.92 9.83
CA ILE A 386 19.58 30.96 10.26
C ILE A 386 18.56 31.71 11.12
N PRO A 387 17.29 31.84 10.73
CA PRO A 387 16.27 32.27 11.67
C PRO A 387 15.97 31.10 12.62
N ARG A 388 16.15 31.32 13.93
CA ARG A 388 15.65 30.40 14.97
C ARG A 388 14.75 31.13 15.95
N SER A 389 13.77 30.37 16.42
CA SER A 389 12.76 30.73 17.43
C SER A 389 13.40 31.33 18.69
N PRO A 390 12.66 32.18 19.41
CA PRO A 390 13.21 32.93 20.53
C PRO A 390 13.46 32.00 21.73
N ASN A 391 14.73 31.95 22.16
CA ASN A 391 15.27 31.45 23.44
C ASN A 391 16.26 30.29 23.32
N SER A 392 17.53 30.58 22.98
CA SER A 392 18.69 29.91 23.60
C SER A 392 20.00 30.63 23.25
N THR A 393 20.86 30.81 24.27
CA THR A 393 22.10 31.57 24.34
C THR A 393 23.29 30.96 23.56
N HIS A 394 24.22 31.84 23.14
CA HIS A 394 25.33 31.63 22.19
C HIS A 394 26.49 30.74 22.68
N LEU A 395 27.02 29.90 21.78
CA LEU A 395 28.40 29.39 21.78
C LEU A 395 28.88 29.28 20.32
N GLU A 396 29.88 30.08 19.92
CA GLU A 396 30.55 30.03 18.61
C GLU A 396 31.82 29.16 18.70
N ILE A 397 32.00 28.24 17.76
CA ILE A 397 33.27 27.52 17.54
C ILE A 397 33.60 27.59 16.04
N GLU A 398 34.69 28.26 15.72
CA GLU A 398 35.25 28.40 14.37
C GLU A 398 36.26 27.26 14.12
N GLY A 399 36.06 26.46 13.07
CA GLY A 399 36.96 25.35 12.71
C GLY A 399 37.47 25.49 11.27
N ARG A 400 38.76 25.76 11.09
CA ARG A 400 39.47 25.69 9.79
C ARG A 400 40.20 24.36 9.69
N ASN A 401 39.94 23.56 8.65
CA ASN A 401 40.72 22.36 8.38
C ASN A 401 41.68 22.57 7.21
N ASN A 402 42.96 22.74 7.55
CA ASN A 402 44.10 22.64 6.64
C ASN A 402 44.58 21.18 6.61
N SER A 403 44.63 20.56 5.42
CA SER A 403 45.67 19.57 5.11
C SER A 403 45.68 19.22 3.63
N LYS A 404 46.64 19.79 2.89
CA LYS A 404 47.19 19.19 1.68
C LYS A 404 48.59 18.68 2.00
N LEU A 405 48.76 17.37 1.83
CA LEU A 405 50.05 16.73 1.56
C LEU A 405 50.58 17.25 0.22
N LEU A 406 51.83 17.70 0.19
CA LEU A 406 52.84 17.27 -0.78
C LEU A 406 54.22 17.82 -0.39
N ALA A 407 55.21 16.94 -0.55
CA ALA A 407 56.60 17.09 -0.22
C ALA A 407 57.36 18.07 -1.14
N ASN A 408 58.35 18.78 -0.59
CA ASN A 408 59.76 18.77 -1.01
C ASN A 408 60.50 20.03 -0.49
N GLY A 409 61.67 19.81 0.10
CA GLY A 409 62.73 20.82 0.21
C GLY A 409 63.03 21.35 1.62
N SER A 410 63.93 20.67 2.34
CA SER A 410 64.80 21.30 3.35
C SER A 410 65.80 22.27 2.68
N PRO A 411 66.66 23.01 3.42
CA PRO A 411 66.61 23.52 4.79
C PRO A 411 66.81 25.06 4.81
N VAL A 412 66.91 25.69 6.00
CA VAL A 412 68.05 26.54 6.44
C VAL A 412 67.68 27.33 7.70
N SER A 413 68.57 27.20 8.70
CA SER A 413 68.80 27.94 9.95
C SER A 413 67.70 27.98 11.01
#